data_AF-A0A5B6UV34-F1
#
_entry.id   AF-A0A5B6UV34-F1
#
_cell.length_a   1.000
_cell.length_b   1.000
_cell.length_c   1.000
_cell.angle_alpha   90.00
_cell.angle_beta   90.00
_cell.angle_gamma   90.00
#
_symmetry.space_group_name_H-M   'P 1'
#
loop_
_entity.id
_entity.type
_entity.pdbx_description
1 polymer ?
#
loop_
_entity_poly.entity_id
_entity_poly.type
_entity_poly.pdbx_seq_one_letter_code
_entity_poly.pdbx_strand_id
1 'polypeptide(L)'
;MKNISWNVHGLGSSWATRRLRYFLKQRNPHMVFLMETKIDKKRMEKVRRSCGFLNGVDFEAEGMRGGLCLAWKEEIIVTLRSFSKNHIDVMVKEENTNEEWRFTGFYGSPYVNNKNGSWNLLQKLGEDQTHLWLVSGDFNEIMYSFEKSGGIPREERKIEAFRETLEKCQLEDI
;
A
#
# COMPACT_ATOMS: atom_id res chain seq x y z
N MET A 1 3.78 1.92 -16.59
CA MET A 1 3.26 2.69 -15.44
C MET A 1 4.32 3.02 -14.39
N LYS A 2 4.16 4.11 -13.61
CA LYS A 2 5.01 4.45 -12.44
C LYS A 2 4.16 4.53 -11.17
N ASN A 3 4.51 3.73 -10.16
CA ASN A 3 3.76 3.62 -8.91
C ASN A 3 4.62 4.05 -7.72
N ILE A 4 3.99 4.64 -6.70
CA ILE A 4 4.65 4.96 -5.42
C ILE A 4 3.81 4.41 -4.28
N SER A 5 4.45 3.69 -3.36
CA SER A 5 3.86 3.33 -2.07
C SER A 5 4.61 4.06 -0.97
N TRP A 6 3.90 4.77 -0.09
CA TRP A 6 4.54 5.57 0.95
C TRP A 6 3.75 5.58 2.26
N ASN A 7 4.40 5.13 3.34
CA ASN A 7 3.96 5.37 4.70
C ASN A 7 4.27 6.83 5.07
N VAL A 8 3.24 7.68 5.09
CA VAL A 8 3.38 9.14 5.26
C VAL A 8 3.42 9.59 6.72
N HIS A 9 3.13 8.67 7.66
CA HIS A 9 3.12 8.91 9.10
C HIS A 9 2.25 10.11 9.56
N GLY A 10 1.26 10.51 8.76
CA GLY A 10 0.27 11.51 9.08
C GLY A 10 0.28 12.73 8.16
N LEU A 11 -0.91 13.13 7.73
CA LEU A 11 -1.16 14.30 6.87
C LEU A 11 -1.95 15.39 7.61
N GLY A 12 -1.88 15.37 8.95
CA GLY A 12 -2.61 16.29 9.83
C GLY A 12 -2.19 17.76 9.67
N SER A 13 -0.95 18.03 9.24
CA SER A 13 -0.40 19.37 9.10
C SER A 13 -0.32 19.85 7.65
N SER A 14 -0.42 21.17 7.46
CA SER A 14 -0.24 21.81 6.15
C SER A 14 1.17 21.58 5.58
N TRP A 15 2.19 21.52 6.45
CA TRP A 15 3.56 21.23 6.05
C TRP A 15 3.71 19.81 5.48
N ALA A 16 3.15 18.80 6.16
CA ALA A 16 3.18 17.41 5.66
C ALA A 16 2.47 17.29 4.31
N THR A 17 1.29 17.90 4.19
CA THR A 17 0.54 17.97 2.92
C THR A 17 1.34 18.64 1.81
N ARG A 18 2.01 19.76 2.10
CA ARG A 18 2.84 20.48 1.11
C ARG A 18 4.05 19.66 0.68
N ARG A 19 4.69 18.95 1.61
CA ARG A 19 5.81 18.05 1.31
C ARG A 19 5.38 16.89 0.43
N LEU A 20 4.26 16.24 0.76
CA LEU A 20 3.67 15.18 -0.06
C LEU A 20 3.40 15.71 -1.48
N ARG A 21 2.71 16.84 -1.60
CA ARG A 21 2.39 17.45 -2.89
C ARG A 21 3.64 17.77 -3.72
N TYR A 22 4.66 18.36 -3.09
CA TYR A 22 5.92 18.67 -3.75
C TYR A 22 6.58 17.38 -4.27
N PHE A 23 6.68 16.34 -3.43
CA PHE A 23 7.26 15.06 -3.82
C PHE A 23 6.51 14.39 -4.97
N LEU A 24 5.18 14.34 -4.91
CA LEU A 24 4.37 13.73 -5.97
C LEU A 24 4.44 14.53 -7.27
N LYS A 25 4.53 15.87 -7.20
CA LYS A 25 4.75 16.70 -8.39
C LYS A 25 6.11 16.42 -9.05
N GLN A 26 7.17 16.22 -8.26
CA GLN A 26 8.51 15.92 -8.77
C GLN A 26 8.60 14.51 -9.38
N ARG A 27 7.93 13.53 -8.76
CA ARG A 27 7.98 12.14 -9.21
C ARG A 27 6.97 11.81 -10.31
N ASN A 28 5.87 12.56 -10.40
CA ASN A 28 4.78 12.41 -11.36
C ASN A 28 4.31 10.96 -11.53
N PRO A 29 3.96 10.23 -10.45
CA PRO A 29 3.49 8.86 -10.57
C PRO A 29 2.08 8.79 -11.19
N HIS A 30 1.74 7.64 -11.78
CA HIS A 30 0.41 7.35 -12.32
C HIS A 30 -0.55 6.87 -11.23
N MET A 31 -0.02 6.09 -10.28
CA MET A 31 -0.72 5.65 -9.08
C MET A 31 0.11 5.90 -7.83
N VAL A 32 -0.55 6.20 -6.72
CA VAL A 32 0.07 6.33 -5.41
C VAL A 32 -0.75 5.63 -4.33
N PHE A 33 -0.09 4.81 -3.53
CA PHE A 33 -0.64 4.20 -2.32
C PHE A 33 -0.02 4.87 -1.09
N LEU A 34 -0.86 5.47 -0.23
CA LEU A 34 -0.45 6.16 0.99
C LEU A 34 -0.97 5.39 2.20
N MET A 35 -0.10 5.20 3.19
CA MET A 35 -0.39 4.51 4.45
C MET A 35 -0.19 5.43 5.64
N GLU A 36 -0.89 5.17 6.74
CA GLU A 36 -0.87 6.00 7.95
C GLU A 36 -1.18 7.48 7.65
N THR A 37 -2.26 7.73 6.89
CA THR A 37 -2.66 9.10 6.53
C THR A 37 -3.14 9.90 7.75
N LYS A 38 -3.69 9.22 8.77
CA LYS A 38 -4.13 9.80 10.07
C LYS A 38 -5.08 11.00 9.93
N ILE A 39 -5.86 11.03 8.86
CA ILE A 39 -6.87 12.04 8.60
C ILE A 39 -8.17 11.37 8.12
N ASP A 40 -9.29 12.03 8.36
CA ASP A 40 -10.60 11.56 7.89
C ASP A 40 -10.71 11.60 6.36
N LYS A 41 -11.73 10.90 5.84
CA LYS A 41 -11.99 10.78 4.41
C LYS A 41 -12.13 12.13 3.70
N LYS A 42 -12.82 13.11 4.29
CA LYS A 42 -13.05 14.43 3.68
C LYS A 42 -11.75 15.21 3.52
N ARG A 43 -10.88 15.15 4.53
CA ARG A 43 -9.55 15.76 4.48
C ARG A 43 -8.65 15.04 3.48
N MET A 44 -8.69 13.70 3.47
CA MET A 44 -7.88 12.91 2.54
C MET A 44 -8.24 13.23 1.09
N GLU A 45 -9.53 13.31 0.75
CA GLU A 45 -9.99 13.70 -0.58
C GLU A 45 -9.44 15.07 -0.99
N LYS A 46 -9.48 16.07 -0.10
CA LYS A 46 -8.90 17.40 -0.37
C LYS A 46 -7.40 17.32 -0.65
N VAL A 47 -6.66 16.55 0.16
CA VAL A 47 -5.21 16.35 -0.03
C VAL A 47 -4.93 15.68 -1.36
N ARG A 48 -5.64 14.58 -1.67
CA ARG A 48 -5.52 13.80 -2.89
C ARG A 48 -5.77 14.66 -4.15
N ARG A 49 -6.90 15.36 -4.20
CA ARG A 49 -7.23 16.30 -5.29
C ARG A 49 -6.18 17.40 -5.43
N SER A 50 -5.68 17.93 -4.31
CA SER A 50 -4.62 18.95 -4.34
C SER A 50 -3.27 18.45 -4.83
N CYS A 51 -3.07 17.13 -4.86
CA CYS A 51 -1.89 16.48 -5.44
C CYS A 51 -2.09 16.10 -6.93
N GLY A 52 -3.22 16.46 -7.53
CA GLY A 52 -3.50 16.21 -8.95
C GLY A 52 -4.18 14.85 -9.23
N PHE A 53 -4.64 14.15 -8.18
CA PHE A 53 -5.34 12.88 -8.34
C PHE A 53 -6.85 13.08 -8.13
N LEU A 54 -7.63 13.05 -9.20
CA LEU A 54 -9.09 13.19 -9.13
C LEU A 54 -9.76 11.89 -8.70
N ASN A 55 -9.17 10.75 -9.04
CA ASN A 55 -9.65 9.42 -8.66
C ASN A 55 -8.93 8.90 -7.41
N GLY A 56 -9.65 8.11 -6.60
CA GLY A 56 -9.07 7.44 -5.45
C GLY A 56 -10.06 6.66 -4.59
N VAL A 57 -9.52 5.71 -3.82
CA VAL A 57 -10.20 4.96 -2.77
C VAL A 57 -9.50 5.25 -1.45
N ASP A 58 -10.28 5.69 -0.48
CA ASP A 58 -9.80 6.09 0.85
C ASP A 58 -10.42 5.17 1.91
N PHE A 59 -9.58 4.57 2.75
CA PHE A 59 -10.00 3.96 4.02
C PHE A 59 -9.65 4.95 5.13
N GLU A 60 -10.65 5.45 5.86
CA GLU A 60 -10.44 6.53 6.83
C GLU A 60 -9.63 6.09 8.05
N ALA A 61 -8.93 7.04 8.66
CA ALA A 61 -8.24 6.81 9.92
C ALA A 61 -9.25 6.81 11.10
N GLU A 62 -9.02 5.92 12.06
CA GLU A 62 -9.72 5.95 13.35
C GLU A 62 -8.96 6.89 14.30
N GLY A 63 -9.37 8.16 14.34
CA GLY A 63 -8.65 9.20 15.06
C GLY A 63 -7.25 9.42 14.47
N MET A 64 -6.20 9.09 15.24
CA MET A 64 -4.79 9.21 14.80
C MET A 64 -4.19 7.89 14.32
N ARG A 65 -5.00 6.85 14.09
CA ARG A 65 -4.53 5.50 13.75
C ARG A 65 -4.90 5.12 12.32
N GLY A 66 -3.91 4.65 11.57
CA GLY A 66 -4.11 4.11 10.23
C GLY A 66 -4.52 5.17 9.21
N GLY A 67 -5.43 4.76 8.34
CA GLY A 67 -5.82 5.51 7.16
C GLY A 67 -5.00 5.08 5.95
N LEU A 68 -5.69 4.65 4.89
CA LEU A 68 -5.12 4.24 3.61
C LEU A 68 -5.72 5.10 2.49
N CYS A 69 -4.93 5.38 1.47
CA CYS A 69 -5.41 6.05 0.27
C CYS A 69 -4.71 5.46 -0.94
N LEU A 70 -5.49 4.92 -1.89
CA LEU A 70 -5.02 4.64 -3.23
C LEU A 70 -5.55 5.74 -4.15
N ALA A 71 -4.68 6.41 -4.87
CA ALA A 71 -5.04 7.49 -5.79
C ALA A 71 -4.37 7.28 -7.15
N TRP A 72 -5.06 7.66 -8.22
CA TRP A 72 -4.57 7.45 -9.59
C TRP A 72 -5.05 8.54 -10.53
N LYS A 73 -4.36 8.68 -11.67
CA LYS A 73 -4.69 9.64 -12.71
C LYS A 73 -5.84 9.15 -13.61
N GLU A 74 -6.39 10.02 -14.43
CA GLU A 74 -7.56 9.71 -15.26
C GLU A 74 -7.27 8.66 -16.34
N GLU A 75 -6.04 8.61 -16.86
CA GLU A 75 -5.62 7.63 -17.86
C GLU A 75 -5.58 6.16 -17.35
N ILE A 76 -5.75 5.95 -16.05
CA ILE A 76 -5.72 4.62 -15.42
C ILE A 76 -7.14 4.22 -15.02
N ILE A 77 -7.60 3.10 -15.57
CA ILE A 77 -8.85 2.46 -15.19
C ILE A 77 -8.57 1.55 -14.01
N VAL A 78 -9.29 1.77 -12.90
CA VAL A 78 -9.12 1.01 -11.67
C VAL A 78 -10.46 0.46 -11.22
N THR A 79 -10.54 -0.86 -11.03
CA THR A 79 -11.72 -1.56 -10.53
C THR A 79 -11.44 -2.09 -9.13
N LEU A 80 -12.17 -1.59 -8.13
CA LEU A 80 -12.01 -2.03 -6.75
C LEU A 80 -12.50 -3.47 -6.57
N ARG A 81 -11.66 -4.34 -6.00
CA ARG A 81 -12.02 -5.72 -5.66
C ARG A 81 -12.40 -5.87 -4.20
N SER A 82 -11.48 -5.46 -3.31
CA SER A 82 -11.68 -5.51 -1.87
C SER A 82 -10.80 -4.48 -1.18
N PHE A 83 -11.17 -4.08 0.03
CA PHE A 83 -10.37 -3.17 0.83
C PHE A 83 -10.69 -3.35 2.30
N SER A 84 -9.76 -2.94 3.15
CA SER A 84 -9.88 -2.94 4.60
C SER A 84 -8.93 -1.91 5.21
N LYS A 85 -8.83 -1.86 6.54
CA LYS A 85 -7.79 -1.06 7.22
C LYS A 85 -6.36 -1.51 6.93
N ASN A 86 -6.18 -2.70 6.34
CA ASN A 86 -4.88 -3.32 6.08
C ASN A 86 -4.56 -3.46 4.59
N HIS A 87 -5.50 -3.23 3.68
CA HIS A 87 -5.21 -3.36 2.25
C HIS A 87 -6.21 -2.60 1.36
N ILE A 88 -5.80 -2.31 0.14
CA ILE A 88 -6.66 -1.94 -0.98
C ILE A 88 -6.24 -2.82 -2.17
N ASP A 89 -7.15 -3.65 -2.67
CA ASP A 89 -6.93 -4.57 -3.79
C ASP A 89 -7.78 -4.18 -4.98
N VAL A 90 -7.15 -4.01 -6.14
CA VAL A 90 -7.77 -3.48 -7.35
C VAL A 90 -7.27 -4.20 -8.62
N MET A 91 -8.11 -4.23 -9.64
CA MET A 91 -7.67 -4.45 -11.01
C MET A 91 -7.28 -3.11 -11.65
N VAL A 92 -6.21 -3.11 -12.44
CA VAL A 92 -5.64 -1.94 -13.08
C VAL A 92 -5.50 -2.20 -14.57
N LYS A 93 -5.99 -1.26 -15.37
CA LYS A 93 -5.89 -1.27 -16.83
C LYS A 93 -5.50 0.12 -17.34
N GLU A 94 -4.57 0.18 -18.30
CA GLU A 94 -4.28 1.43 -19.02
C GLU A 94 -5.29 1.60 -20.16
N GLU A 95 -5.81 2.81 -20.38
CA GLU A 95 -6.91 3.06 -21.33
C GLU A 95 -6.62 2.55 -22.76
N ASN A 96 -5.35 2.57 -23.17
CA ASN A 96 -4.92 2.20 -24.51
C ASN A 96 -4.37 0.77 -24.64
N THR A 97 -4.45 -0.05 -23.58
CA THR A 97 -3.96 -1.44 -23.60
C THR A 97 -5.10 -2.40 -23.28
N ASN A 98 -5.01 -3.64 -23.79
CA ASN A 98 -5.90 -4.72 -23.38
C ASN A 98 -5.34 -5.51 -22.18
N GLU A 99 -4.18 -5.11 -21.67
CA GLU A 99 -3.54 -5.78 -20.54
C GLU A 99 -4.10 -5.24 -19.23
N GLU A 100 -4.68 -6.15 -18.46
CA GLU A 100 -5.15 -5.91 -17.11
C GLU A 100 -4.26 -6.66 -16.13
N TRP A 101 -3.89 -5.99 -15.04
CA TRP A 101 -3.06 -6.56 -13.98
C TRP A 101 -3.63 -6.17 -12.62
N ARG A 102 -3.18 -6.83 -11.57
CA ARG A 102 -3.70 -6.67 -10.22
C ARG A 102 -2.73 -5.91 -9.34
N PHE A 103 -3.22 -4.89 -8.64
CA PHE A 103 -2.46 -4.17 -7.63
C PHE A 103 -3.06 -4.37 -6.25
N THR A 104 -2.22 -4.70 -5.28
CA THR A 104 -2.58 -4.64 -3.86
C THR A 104 -1.67 -3.67 -3.11
N GLY A 105 -2.26 -2.58 -2.63
CA GLY A 105 -1.65 -1.74 -1.60
C GLY A 105 -1.79 -2.42 -0.24
N PHE A 106 -0.69 -2.89 0.35
CA PHE A 106 -0.72 -3.69 1.59
C PHE A 106 -0.11 -2.94 2.77
N TYR A 107 -0.80 -2.98 3.92
CA TYR A 107 -0.33 -2.45 5.19
C TYR A 107 -0.40 -3.53 6.27
N GLY A 108 0.72 -4.22 6.45
CA GLY A 108 0.91 -5.28 7.43
C GLY A 108 0.88 -4.73 8.85
N SER A 109 0.38 -5.52 9.80
CA SER A 109 0.28 -5.05 11.19
C SER A 109 1.67 -4.85 11.81
N PRO A 110 1.91 -3.74 12.53
CA PRO A 110 3.13 -3.57 13.31
C PRO A 110 3.12 -4.41 14.60
N TYR A 111 1.95 -4.89 15.03
CA TYR A 111 1.79 -5.63 16.29
C TYR A 111 1.98 -7.14 16.07
N VAL A 112 2.83 -7.76 16.89
CA VAL A 112 3.15 -9.20 16.82
C VAL A 112 1.89 -10.07 16.86
N ASN A 113 0.95 -9.77 17.75
CA ASN A 113 -0.29 -10.56 17.92
C ASN A 113 -1.17 -10.57 16.67
N ASN A 114 -1.00 -9.61 15.76
CA ASN A 114 -1.80 -9.47 14.54
C ASN A 114 -1.02 -9.86 13.28
N LYS A 115 0.26 -10.26 13.38
CA LYS A 115 1.09 -10.62 12.22
C LYS A 115 0.52 -11.79 11.44
N ASN A 116 0.08 -12.85 12.14
CA ASN A 116 -0.55 -13.99 11.50
C ASN A 116 -1.80 -13.58 10.71
N GLY A 117 -2.56 -12.60 11.21
CA GLY A 117 -3.70 -12.04 10.47
C GLY A 117 -3.28 -11.36 9.16
N SER A 118 -2.16 -10.63 9.15
CA SER A 118 -1.60 -10.04 7.93
C SER A 118 -1.16 -11.10 6.92
N TRP A 119 -0.49 -12.15 7.38
CA TRP A 119 -0.03 -13.25 6.50
C TRP A 119 -1.18 -14.08 5.95
N ASN A 120 -2.20 -14.37 6.76
CA ASN A 120 -3.41 -15.04 6.32
C ASN A 120 -4.18 -14.20 5.30
N LEU A 121 -4.24 -12.88 5.50
CA LEU A 121 -4.84 -11.96 4.52
C LEU A 121 -4.07 -11.98 3.20
N LEU A 122 -2.73 -11.91 3.25
CA LEU A 122 -1.91 -11.92 2.05
C LEU A 122 -2.05 -13.25 1.28
N GLN A 123 -2.01 -14.39 1.98
CA GLN A 123 -2.26 -15.71 1.39
C GLN A 123 -3.64 -15.80 0.74
N LYS A 124 -4.69 -15.34 1.45
CA LYS A 124 -6.06 -15.32 0.90
C LYS A 124 -6.16 -14.44 -0.34
N LEU A 125 -5.47 -13.31 -0.38
CA LEU A 125 -5.41 -12.47 -1.58
C LEU A 125 -4.69 -13.21 -2.72
N GLY A 126 -3.59 -13.92 -2.41
CA GLY A 126 -2.78 -14.68 -3.36
C GLY A 126 -3.39 -15.99 -3.87
N GLU A 127 -4.53 -16.44 -3.32
CA GLU A 127 -5.29 -17.58 -3.87
C GLU A 127 -5.75 -17.32 -5.31
N ASP A 128 -5.95 -16.05 -5.68
CA ASP A 128 -6.23 -15.66 -7.06
C ASP A 128 -4.95 -15.33 -7.83
N GLN A 129 -4.56 -16.26 -8.68
CA GLN A 129 -3.38 -16.20 -9.56
C GLN A 129 -3.75 -15.95 -11.03
N THR A 130 -4.96 -15.43 -11.31
CA THR A 130 -5.45 -15.25 -12.69
C THR A 130 -4.78 -14.09 -13.44
N HIS A 131 -4.17 -13.14 -12.73
CA HIS A 131 -3.56 -11.94 -13.31
C HIS A 131 -2.18 -11.70 -12.69
N LEU A 132 -1.30 -11.03 -13.44
CA LEU A 132 -0.03 -10.52 -12.91
C LEU A 132 -0.30 -9.66 -11.68
N TRP A 133 0.32 -10.01 -10.56
CA TRP A 133 -0.01 -9.44 -9.25
C TRP A 133 1.17 -8.69 -8.67
N LEU A 134 0.99 -7.39 -8.47
CA LEU A 134 1.96 -6.53 -7.80
C LEU A 134 1.41 -6.17 -6.41
N VAL A 135 2.16 -6.56 -5.38
CA VAL A 135 1.90 -6.15 -3.99
C VAL A 135 2.93 -5.11 -3.60
N SER A 136 2.46 -3.99 -3.03
CA SER A 136 3.36 -2.94 -2.56
C SER A 136 2.81 -2.26 -1.32
N GLY A 137 3.70 -1.82 -0.44
CA GLY A 137 3.34 -1.12 0.77
C GLY A 137 4.32 -1.37 1.89
N ASP A 138 3.80 -1.41 3.11
CA ASP A 138 4.60 -1.60 4.32
C ASP A 138 4.14 -2.88 5.01
N PHE A 139 4.93 -3.94 4.83
CA PHE A 139 4.67 -5.26 5.41
C PHE A 139 4.97 -5.32 6.91
N ASN A 140 5.64 -4.29 7.46
CA ASN A 140 6.14 -4.22 8.83
C ASN A 140 7.01 -5.43 9.23
N GLU A 141 7.65 -6.11 8.28
CA GLU A 141 8.53 -7.26 8.48
C GLU A 141 9.67 -7.20 7.47
N ILE A 142 10.79 -7.85 7.79
CA ILE A 142 11.98 -7.94 6.93
C ILE A 142 12.09 -9.35 6.37
N MET A 143 12.55 -9.48 5.13
CA MET A 143 12.89 -10.76 4.51
C MET A 143 14.27 -11.26 4.93
N TYR A 144 15.19 -10.39 5.33
CA TYR A 144 16.53 -10.80 5.75
C TYR A 144 17.04 -9.99 6.93
N SER A 145 17.78 -10.65 7.81
CA SER A 145 18.36 -10.00 8.99
C SER A 145 19.29 -8.82 8.65
N PHE A 146 19.91 -8.81 7.46
CA PHE A 146 20.79 -7.71 7.02
C PHE A 146 20.03 -6.43 6.61
N GLU A 147 18.73 -6.48 6.36
CA GLU A 147 17.92 -5.29 6.09
C GLU A 147 17.79 -4.40 7.33
N LYS A 148 18.04 -4.98 8.51
CA LYS A 148 18.01 -4.27 9.77
C LYS A 148 19.41 -3.82 10.18
N SER A 149 19.56 -2.50 10.34
CA SER A 149 20.74 -1.91 10.98
C SER A 149 20.44 -1.54 12.44
N GLY A 150 21.18 -2.13 13.37
CA GLY A 150 21.10 -1.86 14.81
C GLY A 150 19.84 -2.36 15.53
N GLY A 151 19.83 -2.20 16.86
CA GLY A 151 18.77 -2.69 17.75
C GLY A 151 18.78 -4.21 17.94
N ILE A 152 17.71 -4.74 18.55
CA ILE A 152 17.58 -6.18 18.79
C ILE A 152 17.33 -6.89 17.44
N PRO A 153 18.08 -7.96 17.11
CA PRO A 153 17.83 -8.78 15.93
C PRO A 153 16.39 -9.27 15.89
N ARG A 154 15.80 -9.34 14.69
CA ARG A 154 14.47 -9.92 14.52
C ARG A 154 14.57 -11.43 14.73
N GLU A 155 13.57 -12.02 15.38
CA GLU A 155 13.51 -13.48 15.55
C GLU A 155 13.42 -14.17 14.19
N GLU A 156 14.34 -15.11 13.91
CA GLU A 156 14.42 -15.80 12.61
C GLU A 156 13.10 -16.45 12.22
N ARG A 157 12.37 -17.04 13.18
CA ARG A 157 11.05 -17.65 12.94
C ARG A 157 10.03 -16.66 12.34
N LYS A 158 10.12 -15.36 12.67
CA LYS A 158 9.21 -14.34 12.13
C LYS A 158 9.57 -13.94 10.70
N ILE A 159 10.87 -13.87 10.42
CA ILE A 159 11.40 -13.66 9.07
C ILE A 159 10.98 -14.84 8.19
N GLU A 160 11.19 -16.06 8.67
CA GLU A 160 10.86 -17.28 7.93
C GLU A 160 9.36 -17.38 7.63
N ALA A 161 8.49 -17.11 8.61
CA ALA A 161 7.05 -17.09 8.39
C ALA A 161 6.63 -16.06 7.32
N PHE A 162 7.35 -14.94 7.20
CA PHE A 162 7.09 -13.97 6.14
C PHE A 162 7.56 -14.50 4.78
N ARG A 163 8.76 -15.08 4.69
CA ARG A 163 9.26 -15.72 3.46
C ARG A 163 8.33 -16.84 2.98
N GLU A 164 7.92 -17.74 3.86
CA GLU A 164 6.97 -18.82 3.56
C GLU A 164 5.63 -18.27 3.03
N THR A 165 5.19 -17.12 3.55
CA THR A 165 3.96 -16.46 3.08
C THR A 165 4.15 -15.94 1.65
N LEU A 166 5.28 -15.31 1.35
CA LEU A 166 5.59 -14.83 0.00
C LEU A 166 5.73 -15.98 -1.00
N GLU A 167 6.40 -17.06 -0.60
CA GLU A 167 6.56 -18.27 -1.42
C GLU A 167 5.20 -18.90 -1.77
N LYS A 168 4.31 -19.06 -0.79
CA LYS A 168 2.93 -19.54 -1.03
C LYS A 168 2.14 -18.63 -1.98
N CYS A 169 2.44 -17.33 -1.94
CA CYS A 169 1.83 -16.34 -2.81
C CYS A 169 2.52 -16.22 -4.18
N GLN A 170 3.63 -16.95 -4.41
CA GLN A 170 4.49 -16.84 -5.60
C GLN A 170 4.95 -15.39 -5.83
N LEU A 171 5.23 -14.66 -4.75
CA LEU A 171 5.72 -13.29 -4.80
C LEU A 171 7.24 -13.26 -4.70
N GLU A 172 7.85 -12.50 -5.60
CA GLU A 172 9.29 -12.20 -5.62
C GLU A 172 9.51 -10.70 -5.40
N ASP A 173 10.63 -10.36 -4.77
CA ASP A 173 11.06 -8.97 -4.57
C ASP A 173 11.74 -8.43 -5.85
N ILE A 174 11.44 -7.19 -6.22
CA ILE A 174 11.77 -6.57 -7.54
C ILE A 174 12.74 -5.39 -7.47
#